data_AF-A0A3D2AYJ9-F1
#
_entry.id   AF-A0A3D2AYJ9-F1
#
_cell.length_a   1.000
_cell.length_b   1.000
_cell.length_c   1.000
_cell.angle_alpha   90.00
_cell.angle_beta   90.00
_cell.angle_gamma   90.00
#
_symmetry.space_group_name_H-M   'P 1'
#
loop_
_entity.id
_entity.type
_entity.pdbx_description
1 polymer ?
#
loop_
_entity_poly.entity_id
_entity_poly.type
_entity_poly.pdbx_seq_one_letter_code
_entity_poly.pdbx_strand_id
1 'polypeptide(L)' 'MILPIHALIKEQLRAVAKRLYGLDDTAMPSITIQIPPNRTIGDLAVPVAFELAKVARKAPRVIAAELVDALGE' A
#
# COMPACT_ATOMS: atom_id res chain seq x y z
N MET A 1 6.13 -14.00 -18.67
CA MET A 1 6.63 -13.16 -17.58
C MET A 1 5.45 -12.55 -16.84
N ILE A 2 5.17 -12.97 -15.61
CA ILE A 2 3.99 -12.52 -14.83
C ILE A 2 4.24 -11.18 -14.07
N LEU A 3 5.34 -10.48 -14.40
CA LEU A 3 5.81 -9.26 -13.73
C LEU A 3 4.93 -7.99 -13.78
N PRO A 4 4.07 -7.71 -14.80
CA PRO A 4 3.51 -6.36 -14.92
C PRO A 4 2.61 -5.99 -13.75
N ILE A 5 1.86 -6.93 -13.20
CA ILE A 5 0.86 -6.61 -12.17
C ILE A 5 1.47 -6.17 -10.85
N HIS A 6 2.58 -6.77 -10.41
CA HIS A 6 3.27 -6.35 -9.18
C HIS A 6 3.85 -4.94 -9.31
N ALA A 7 4.38 -4.59 -10.49
CA ALA A 7 4.90 -3.25 -10.76
C ALA A 7 3.76 -2.22 -10.73
N LEU A 8 2.65 -2.51 -11.43
CA LEU A 8 1.46 -1.65 -11.46
C LEU A 8 0.86 -1.42 -10.08
N ILE A 9 0.72 -2.49 -9.27
CA ILE A 9 0.23 -2.39 -7.89
C ILE A 9 1.12 -1.47 -7.06
N LYS A 10 2.45 -1.64 -7.13
CA LYS A 10 3.39 -0.79 -6.38
C LYS A 10 3.33 0.67 -6.83
N GLU A 11 3.23 0.91 -8.12
CA GLU A 11 3.15 2.26 -8.68
C GLU A 11 1.88 2.98 -8.23
N GLN A 12 0.72 2.31 -8.34
CA GLN A 12 -0.56 2.86 -7.91
C GLN A 12 -0.61 3.12 -6.40
N LEU A 13 -0.18 2.16 -5.57
CA LEU A 13 -0.09 2.36 -4.13
C LEU A 13 0.84 3.52 -3.76
N ARG A 14 1.99 3.64 -4.43
CA ARG A 14 2.92 4.76 -4.20
C ARG A 14 2.25 6.08 -4.55
N ALA A 15 1.57 6.18 -5.70
CA ALA A 15 0.88 7.39 -6.12
C ALA A 15 -0.21 7.83 -5.13
N VAL A 16 -1.05 6.88 -4.71
CA VAL A 16 -2.13 7.13 -3.74
C VAL A 16 -1.56 7.54 -2.38
N ALA A 17 -0.55 6.82 -1.86
CA ALA A 17 0.06 7.14 -0.58
C ALA A 17 0.75 8.53 -0.59
N LYS A 18 1.43 8.91 -1.69
CA LYS A 18 1.97 10.26 -1.85
C LYS A 18 0.87 11.32 -1.79
N ARG A 19 -0.24 11.08 -2.51
CA ARG A 19 -1.38 12.01 -2.55
C ARG A 19 -2.06 12.17 -1.19
N LEU A 20 -2.34 11.07 -0.49
CA LEU A 20 -3.06 11.10 0.79
C LEU A 20 -2.25 11.69 1.94
N TYR A 21 -0.93 11.41 1.99
CA TYR A 21 -0.09 11.76 3.13
C TYR A 21 0.98 12.81 2.83
N GLY A 22 1.03 13.33 1.60
CA GLY A 22 2.00 14.35 1.20
C GLY A 22 3.46 13.87 1.24
N LEU A 23 3.69 12.59 0.94
CA LEU A 23 5.01 11.97 1.06
C LEU A 23 5.90 12.34 -0.13
N ASP A 24 7.16 12.66 0.15
CA ASP A 24 8.22 12.69 -0.85
C ASP A 24 8.81 11.27 -1.07
N ASP A 25 9.75 11.15 -2.02
CA ASP A 25 10.37 9.85 -2.29
C ASP A 25 11.27 9.35 -1.16
N THR A 26 11.70 10.23 -0.25
CA THR A 26 12.54 9.86 0.91
C THR A 26 11.73 9.31 2.08
N ALA A 27 10.51 9.82 2.30
CA ALA A 27 9.60 9.35 3.33
C ALA A 27 8.76 8.14 2.89
N MET A 28 8.79 7.77 1.61
CA MET A 28 8.03 6.63 1.09
C MET A 28 8.69 5.29 1.48
N PRO A 29 8.02 4.40 2.24
CA PRO A 29 8.56 3.10 2.57
C PRO A 29 8.67 2.16 1.36
N SER A 30 9.38 1.05 1.55
CA SER A 30 9.47 -0.01 0.54
C SER A 30 8.17 -0.81 0.46
N ILE A 31 7.49 -0.75 -0.69
CA ILE A 31 6.25 -1.50 -0.91
C ILE A 31 6.58 -2.96 -1.22
N THR A 32 6.28 -3.84 -0.27
CA THR A 32 6.43 -5.29 -0.39
C THR A 32 5.10 -5.94 -0.76
N ILE A 33 5.14 -6.90 -1.69
CA ILE A 33 3.99 -7.73 -2.07
C ILE A 33 4.28 -9.15 -1.59
N GLN A 34 3.32 -9.76 -0.91
CA GLN A 34 3.42 -11.14 -0.42
C GLN A 34 2.13 -11.92 -0.70
N ILE A 35 2.21 -13.25 -0.64
CA ILE A 35 1.04 -14.11 -0.67
C ILE A 35 0.38 -14.08 0.72
N PRO A 36 -0.93 -13.83 0.82
CA PRO A 36 -1.62 -13.83 2.09
C PRO A 36 -1.65 -15.24 2.72
N PRO A 37 -1.75 -15.34 4.05
CA PRO A 37 -1.79 -16.63 4.75
C PRO A 37 -3.05 -17.45 4.44
N ASN A 38 -4.12 -16.80 3.99
CA ASN A 38 -5.36 -17.44 3.56
C ASN A 38 -5.87 -16.79 2.27
N ARG A 39 -6.28 -17.61 1.31
CA ARG A 39 -6.85 -17.18 0.03
C ARG A 39 -8.16 -16.41 0.15
N THR A 40 -8.89 -16.55 1.27
CA THR A 40 -10.10 -15.75 1.52
C THR A 40 -9.81 -14.25 1.69
N ILE A 41 -8.56 -13.86 1.89
CA ILE A 41 -8.11 -12.47 2.08
C ILE A 41 -7.73 -11.83 0.72
N GLY A 42 -7.77 -12.61 -0.37
CA GLY A 42 -7.37 -12.20 -1.71
C GLY A 42 -6.14 -12.97 -2.21
N ASP A 43 -5.65 -12.59 -3.39
CA ASP A 43 -4.51 -13.25 -4.04
C ASP A 43 -3.16 -12.70 -3.58
N LEU A 44 -3.11 -11.41 -3.26
CA LEU A 44 -1.92 -10.68 -2.87
C LEU A 44 -2.20 -9.81 -1.64
N ALA A 45 -1.20 -9.68 -0.77
CA ALA A 45 -1.23 -8.79 0.38
C ALA A 45 -0.08 -7.78 0.32
N VAL A 46 -0.38 -6.55 0.75
CA VAL A 46 0.57 -5.44 0.79
C VAL A 46 0.55 -4.83 2.20
N PRO A 47 1.47 -5.22 3.10
CA PRO A 47 1.45 -4.80 4.50
C PRO A 47 1.94 -3.36 4.75
N VAL A 48 1.97 -2.51 3.71
CA VAL A 48 2.58 -1.17 3.73
C VAL A 48 1.97 -0.23 4.79
N ALA A 49 0.74 -0.48 5.21
CA ALA A 49 0.06 0.32 6.25
C ALA A 49 0.84 0.34 7.58
N PHE A 50 1.57 -0.73 7.92
CA PHE A 50 2.41 -0.77 9.12
C PHE A 50 3.63 0.15 9.00
N GLU A 51 4.27 0.16 7.83
CA GLU A 51 5.44 0.99 7.55
C GLU A 51 5.06 2.47 7.48
N LEU A 52 3.88 2.77 6.89
CA LEU A 52 3.32 4.12 6.80
C LEU A 52 2.87 4.69 8.14
N ALA A 53 2.60 3.86 9.15
CA ALA A 53 2.08 4.31 10.44
C ALA A 53 2.94 5.38 11.11
N LYS A 54 4.28 5.23 11.02
CA LYS A 54 5.22 6.21 11.59
C LYS A 54 5.15 7.56 10.87
N VAL A 55 4.98 7.53 9.55
CA VAL A 55 5.02 8.72 8.70
C VAL A 55 3.68 9.45 8.72
N ALA A 56 2.59 8.70 8.57
CA ALA A 56 1.23 9.24 8.60
C ALA A 56 0.73 9.59 10.01
N ARG A 57 1.39 9.11 11.07
CA ARG A 57 0.98 9.26 12.48
C ARG A 57 -0.47 8.80 12.74
N LYS A 58 -0.88 7.76 12.03
CA LYS A 58 -2.21 7.12 12.13
C LYS A 58 -2.04 5.63 12.41
N ALA A 59 -3.08 5.01 12.97
CA ALA A 59 -3.09 3.56 13.16
C ALA A 59 -3.11 2.83 11.81
N PRO A 60 -2.41 1.68 11.65
CA PRO A 60 -2.37 0.94 10.38
C PRO A 60 -3.75 0.60 9.80
N ARG A 61 -4.74 0.31 10.65
CA ARG A 61 -6.12 0.03 10.19
C ARG A 61 -6.78 1.22 9.50
N VAL A 62 -6.57 2.44 10.01
CA VAL A 62 -7.08 3.67 9.41
C VAL A 62 -6.39 3.91 8.06
N ILE A 63 -5.07 3.75 8.03
CA ILE A 63 -4.27 3.91 6.81
C ILE A 63 -4.71 2.91 5.73
N ALA A 64 -4.92 1.65 6.09
CA ALA A 64 -5.38 0.62 5.16
C ALA A 64 -6.76 0.96 4.56
N ALA A 65 -7.70 1.45 5.39
CA ALA A 65 -9.01 1.88 4.90
C ALA A 65 -8.91 3.07 3.94
N GLU A 66 -8.16 4.12 4.31
CA GLU A 66 -7.95 5.30 3.46
C GLU A 66 -7.30 4.93 2.11
N LEU A 67 -6.33 4.01 2.11
CA LEU A 67 -5.70 3.51 0.89
C LEU A 67 -6.68 2.74 0.01
N VAL A 68 -7.52 1.87 0.59
CA VAL A 68 -8.53 1.09 -0.16
C VAL A 68 -9.57 2.02 -0.77
N ASP A 69 -10.08 2.98 0.00
CA ASP A 69 -11.07 3.95 -0.49
C ASP A 69 -10.51 4.77 -1.66
N ALA A 70 -9.26 5.23 -1.57
CA ALA A 70 -8.62 6.03 -2.61
C ALA A 70 -8.09 5.24 -3.83
N LEU A 71 -8.00 3.91 -3.74
CA LEU A 71 -7.68 3.01 -4.86
C LEU A 71 -8.94 2.55 -5.61
N GLY A 72 -10.11 2.64 -4.98
CA GLY A 72 -11.40 2.27 -5.58
C GLY A 72 -12.03 3.35 -6.47
N GLU A 73 -11.41 4.54 -6.53
CA GLU A 73 -11.71 5.64 -7.47
C GLU A 73 -10.93 5.49 -8.78
#